data_AF-A0A8K0U3I9-F1
#
_entry.id   AF-A0A8K0U3I9-F1
#
_cell.length_a   1.000
_cell.length_b   1.000
_cell.length_c   1.000
_cell.angle_alpha   90.00
_cell.angle_beta   90.00
_cell.angle_gamma   90.00
#
_symmetry.space_group_name_H-M   'P 1'
#
loop_
_entity.id
_entity.type
_entity.pdbx_description
1 polymer ?
#
loop_
_entity_poly.entity_id
_entity_poly.type
_entity_poly.pdbx_seq_one_letter_code
_entity_poly.pdbx_strand_id
1 'polypeptide(L)'
;MSSRRSRSRSPEGDYELPEDVSPISESDYFLKNTEFRVWLKDEKGKYFDELSSERARSYFRKFVKAWNRGKLSESLYSNVDALAPSAAKQTAYKWSFASKGSSTDESAIKAVREEVGSATYGRDRHAPSRGDPGGSRNASRVQGPTLPSASDLVLAREAASEYKQTEREHKRKRDRAEAKERVEDMVGPKEVGREGMLEKKRARRENDRAFREKGDDGFEADESTLLGGGDSFRDHIARRDAARRRFEEKRTAGREDKIAASRERATALREKDKATMDMFQQLAKQRFG
;
A
#
# COMPACT_ATOMS: atom_id res chain seq x y z
N MET A 1 2.66 21.84 70.49
CA MET A 1 4.02 21.61 69.94
C MET A 1 4.05 20.22 69.32
N SER A 2 3.86 20.10 68.00
CA SER A 2 3.79 18.79 67.33
C SER A 2 5.19 18.35 66.90
N SER A 3 5.67 17.28 67.54
CA SER A 3 6.96 16.63 67.28
C SER A 3 7.05 16.13 65.83
N ARG A 4 8.01 16.68 65.08
CA ARG A 4 8.34 16.21 63.73
C ARG A 4 9.18 14.95 63.86
N ARG A 5 8.56 13.81 63.59
CA ARG A 5 9.23 12.51 63.51
C ARG A 5 10.16 12.50 62.29
N SER A 6 11.43 12.82 62.50
CA SER A 6 12.49 12.73 61.49
C SER A 6 12.68 11.26 61.11
N ARG A 7 12.29 10.90 59.89
CA ARG A 7 12.61 9.60 59.30
C ARG A 7 14.06 9.66 58.84
N SER A 8 14.93 8.96 59.56
CA SER A 8 16.34 8.78 59.22
C SER A 8 16.48 8.21 57.81
N ARG A 9 17.28 8.89 57.00
CA ARG A 9 17.66 8.48 55.65
C ARG A 9 18.62 7.30 55.77
N SER A 10 18.14 6.08 55.49
CA SER A 10 18.99 4.89 55.42
C SER A 10 20.13 5.09 54.41
N PRO A 11 21.29 4.43 54.60
CA PRO A 11 22.44 4.57 53.72
C PRO A 11 22.04 4.12 52.31
N GLU A 12 22.21 5.00 51.32
CA GLU A 12 22.06 4.63 49.91
C GLU A 12 23.26 3.72 49.61
N GLY A 13 23.02 2.40 49.51
CA GLY A 13 24.04 1.49 48.98
C GLY A 13 24.36 1.90 47.55
N ASP A 14 25.65 2.00 47.24
CA ASP A 14 26.14 2.26 45.90
C ASP A 14 25.88 1.01 45.05
N TYR A 15 24.71 0.98 44.39
CA TYR A 15 24.41 -0.02 43.39
C TYR A 15 25.04 0.45 42.08
N GLU A 16 26.16 -0.15 41.70
CA GLU A 16 26.83 0.12 40.44
C GLU A 16 25.91 -0.29 39.27
N LEU A 17 25.79 0.61 38.29
CA LEU A 17 25.06 0.33 37.06
C LEU A 17 25.85 -0.69 36.23
N PRO A 18 25.19 -1.65 35.54
CA PRO A 18 25.87 -2.56 34.63
C PRO A 18 26.72 -1.80 33.60
N GLU A 19 27.89 -2.36 33.25
CA GLU A 19 29.06 -1.68 32.61
C GLU A 19 28.79 -0.86 31.34
N ASP A 20 27.61 -0.96 30.71
CA ASP A 20 27.25 -0.24 29.46
C ASP A 20 26.09 0.76 29.61
N VAL A 21 25.62 1.05 30.83
CA VAL A 21 24.41 1.84 31.05
C VAL A 21 24.71 3.25 31.55
N SER A 22 24.44 4.25 30.70
CA SER A 22 24.49 5.66 31.12
C SER A 22 23.33 6.01 32.06
N PRO A 23 23.57 6.87 33.08
CA PRO A 23 22.50 7.38 33.92
C PRO A 23 21.52 8.21 33.09
N ILE A 24 20.23 8.03 33.35
CA ILE A 24 19.14 8.72 32.64
C ILE A 24 18.74 9.95 33.44
N SER A 25 18.31 11.00 32.73
CA SER A 25 17.80 12.26 33.28
C SER A 25 16.33 12.50 32.88
N GLU A 26 15.69 13.53 33.46
CA GLU A 26 14.30 13.88 33.11
C GLU A 26 14.12 14.27 31.63
N SER A 27 15.18 14.76 30.96
CA SER A 27 15.15 15.13 29.54
C SER A 27 15.10 13.92 28.59
N ASP A 28 15.48 12.74 29.07
CA ASP A 28 15.52 11.51 28.27
C ASP A 28 14.15 10.81 28.17
N TYR A 29 13.08 11.51 28.59
CA TYR A 29 11.71 11.01 28.59
C TYR A 29 11.30 10.37 27.26
N PHE A 30 11.68 10.97 26.14
CA PHE A 30 11.32 10.47 24.81
C PHE A 30 12.26 9.38 24.31
N LEU A 31 13.56 9.50 24.60
CA LEU A 31 14.57 8.52 24.21
C LEU A 31 14.35 7.18 24.91
N LYS A 32 13.91 7.23 26.17
CA LYS A 32 13.73 6.07 27.05
C LYS A 32 12.28 5.68 27.27
N ASN A 33 11.40 6.15 26.37
CA ASN A 33 9.97 5.90 26.45
C ASN A 33 9.61 4.41 26.27
N THR A 34 10.40 3.67 25.48
CA THR A 34 10.14 2.24 25.25
C THR A 34 10.37 1.43 26.52
N GLU A 35 11.48 1.69 27.20
CA GLU A 35 11.90 1.11 28.46
C GLU A 35 10.95 1.52 29.59
N PHE A 36 10.57 2.80 29.61
CA PHE A 36 9.61 3.34 30.58
C PHE A 36 8.24 2.66 30.49
N ARG A 37 7.76 2.34 29.27
CA ARG A 37 6.48 1.64 29.06
C ARG A 37 6.51 0.20 29.56
N VAL A 38 7.60 -0.51 29.30
CA VAL A 38 7.79 -1.89 29.81
C VAL A 38 7.87 -1.86 31.33
N TRP A 39 8.62 -0.92 31.91
CA TRP A 39 8.68 -0.73 33.35
C TRP A 39 7.32 -0.41 34.00
N LEU A 40 6.50 0.44 33.36
CA LEU A 40 5.14 0.73 33.84
C LEU A 40 4.25 -0.52 33.84
N LYS A 41 4.39 -1.37 32.83
CA LYS A 41 3.64 -2.61 32.75
C LYS A 41 4.09 -3.61 33.81
N ASP A 42 5.40 -3.84 33.94
CA ASP A 42 5.95 -4.90 34.78
C ASP A 42 5.92 -4.51 36.28
N GLU A 43 6.31 -3.28 36.63
CA GLU A 43 6.44 -2.87 38.05
C GLU A 43 5.21 -2.14 38.60
N LYS A 44 4.36 -1.60 37.72
CA LYS A 44 3.16 -0.82 38.13
C LYS A 44 1.86 -1.38 37.60
N GLY A 45 1.88 -2.35 36.68
CA GLY A 45 0.68 -2.93 36.08
C GLY A 45 -0.19 -1.90 35.37
N LYS A 46 0.40 -0.81 34.85
CA LYS A 46 -0.32 0.30 34.22
C LYS A 46 0.13 0.50 32.79
N TYR A 47 -0.81 0.87 31.93
CA TYR A 47 -0.50 1.24 30.55
C TYR A 47 -0.28 2.73 30.44
N PHE A 48 0.57 3.14 29.49
CA PHE A 48 0.87 4.54 29.24
C PHE A 48 -0.40 5.35 28.91
N ASP A 49 -1.34 4.75 28.16
CA ASP A 49 -2.57 5.41 27.71
C ASP A 49 -3.57 5.70 28.85
N GLU A 50 -3.45 5.00 29.97
CA GLU A 50 -4.28 5.23 31.16
C GLU A 50 -3.75 6.38 32.02
N LEU A 51 -2.53 6.86 31.74
CA LEU A 51 -1.88 7.91 32.50
C LEU A 51 -2.02 9.26 31.79
N SER A 52 -2.52 10.24 32.54
CA SER A 52 -2.36 11.65 32.17
C SER A 52 -0.87 12.01 32.09
N SER A 53 -0.54 12.96 31.21
CA SER A 53 0.83 13.44 30.95
C SER A 53 1.57 13.86 32.22
N GLU A 54 0.89 14.49 33.17
CA GLU A 54 1.47 14.92 34.45
C GLU A 54 1.82 13.73 35.35
N ARG A 55 0.95 12.72 35.38
CA ARG A 55 1.22 11.46 36.08
C ARG A 55 2.35 10.70 35.41
N ALA A 56 2.36 10.59 34.09
CA ALA A 56 3.41 9.91 33.33
C ALA A 56 4.80 10.49 33.66
N ARG A 57 4.94 11.82 33.68
CA ARG A 57 6.19 12.49 34.10
C ARG A 57 6.57 12.20 35.55
N SER A 58 5.60 12.18 36.47
CA SER A 58 5.84 11.81 37.88
C SER A 58 6.35 10.37 38.03
N TYR A 59 5.80 9.43 37.24
CA TYR A 59 6.30 8.06 37.18
C TYR A 59 7.66 7.97 36.50
N PHE A 60 7.93 8.80 35.49
CA PHE A 60 9.25 8.86 34.85
C PHE A 60 10.34 9.27 35.83
N ARG A 61 10.09 10.22 36.75
CA ARG A 61 11.05 10.54 37.82
C ARG A 61 11.34 9.36 38.75
N LYS A 62 10.34 8.50 38.98
CA LYS A 62 10.53 7.27 39.78
C LYS A 62 11.32 6.23 38.99
N PHE A 63 11.03 6.11 37.69
CA PHE A 63 11.79 5.27 36.77
C PHE A 63 13.25 5.70 36.70
N VAL A 64 13.55 6.99 36.53
CA VAL A 64 14.93 7.51 36.54
C VAL A 64 15.66 7.14 37.83
N LYS A 65 15.01 7.29 38.99
CA LYS A 65 15.60 6.89 40.28
C LYS A 65 15.82 5.39 40.38
N ALA A 66 14.91 4.58 39.86
CA ALA A 66 15.04 3.13 39.88
C ALA A 66 16.13 2.67 38.88
N TRP A 67 16.19 3.30 37.70
CA TRP A 67 17.15 3.05 36.64
C TRP A 67 18.56 3.33 37.13
N ASN A 68 18.78 4.53 37.67
CA ASN A 68 20.07 4.97 38.19
C ASN A 68 20.50 4.19 39.45
N ARG A 69 19.60 3.39 40.05
CA ARG A 69 19.91 2.49 41.17
C ARG A 69 20.16 1.04 40.74
N GLY A 70 20.11 0.73 39.44
CA GLY A 70 20.34 -0.64 38.96
C GLY A 70 19.27 -1.66 39.39
N LYS A 71 18.10 -1.22 39.88
CA LYS A 71 17.09 -2.12 40.49
C LYS A 71 16.09 -2.69 39.48
N LEU A 72 16.20 -2.32 38.21
CA LEU A 72 15.30 -2.82 37.17
C LEU A 72 15.79 -4.18 36.66
N SER A 73 14.92 -4.91 35.97
CA SER A 73 15.30 -6.16 35.35
C SER A 73 16.41 -5.96 34.32
N GLU A 74 17.33 -6.91 34.22
CA GLU A 74 18.43 -6.91 33.23
C GLU A 74 17.93 -6.79 31.78
N SER A 75 16.70 -7.25 31.53
CA SER A 75 15.98 -7.10 30.25
C SER A 75 15.63 -5.67 29.87
N LEU A 76 15.60 -4.74 30.83
CA LEU A 76 15.36 -3.31 30.58
C LEU A 76 16.65 -2.56 30.27
N TYR A 77 17.79 -3.09 30.72
CA TYR A 77 19.12 -2.52 30.49
C TYR A 77 19.76 -3.02 29.18
N SER A 78 19.42 -4.24 28.76
CA SER A 78 19.82 -4.79 27.46
C SER A 78 18.86 -4.34 26.36
N ASN A 79 19.41 -3.82 25.26
CA ASN A 79 18.74 -3.21 24.09
C ASN A 79 17.24 -3.55 23.94
N VAL A 80 16.40 -2.69 24.52
CA VAL A 80 14.93 -2.87 24.54
C VAL A 80 14.30 -2.65 23.16
N ASP A 81 15.05 -2.16 22.17
CA ASP A 81 14.57 -2.03 20.79
C ASP A 81 14.15 -3.39 20.18
N ALA A 82 14.85 -4.47 20.55
CA ALA A 82 14.45 -5.84 20.18
C ALA A 82 13.24 -6.35 21.00
N LEU A 83 13.02 -5.79 22.18
CA LEU A 83 11.91 -6.12 23.07
C LEU A 83 10.71 -5.18 22.91
N ALA A 84 10.81 -4.15 22.06
CA ALA A 84 9.80 -3.11 21.94
C ALA A 84 8.44 -3.77 21.65
N PRO A 85 7.51 -3.78 22.63
CA PRO A 85 6.29 -4.55 22.52
C PRO A 85 5.61 -4.18 21.21
N SER A 86 5.18 -5.21 20.46
CA SER A 86 4.35 -5.05 19.26
C SER A 86 3.33 -3.94 19.53
N ALA A 87 3.08 -3.05 18.58
CA ALA A 87 2.20 -1.88 18.78
C ALA A 87 0.85 -2.27 19.43
N ALA A 88 0.35 -3.49 19.15
CA ALA A 88 -0.84 -4.07 19.77
C ALA A 88 -0.74 -4.37 21.28
N LYS A 89 0.48 -4.53 21.83
CA LYS A 89 0.76 -4.77 23.25
C LYS A 89 1.07 -3.49 24.04
N GLN A 90 1.14 -2.34 23.36
CA GLN A 90 1.42 -1.05 24.00
C GLN A 90 0.18 -0.44 24.67
N THR A 91 -1.00 -0.75 24.11
CA THR A 91 -2.29 -0.21 24.56
C THR A 91 -3.10 -1.32 25.23
N ALA A 92 -3.89 -1.00 26.26
CA ALA A 92 -4.83 -1.96 26.86
C ALA A 92 -5.92 -2.42 25.88
N TYR A 93 -6.18 -1.64 24.84
CA TYR A 93 -7.18 -1.93 23.82
C TYR A 93 -6.73 -3.09 22.91
N LYS A 94 -7.55 -4.15 22.87
CA LYS A 94 -7.32 -5.31 22.01
C LYS A 94 -7.86 -5.00 20.61
N TRP A 95 -6.97 -4.66 19.70
CA TRP A 95 -7.34 -4.45 18.31
C TRP A 95 -7.72 -5.77 17.63
N SER A 96 -8.88 -5.80 16.96
CA SER A 96 -9.42 -7.00 16.32
C SER A 96 -8.50 -7.57 15.23
N PHE A 97 -7.73 -6.72 14.54
CA PHE A 97 -6.75 -7.14 13.54
C PHE A 97 -5.60 -7.94 14.18
N ALA A 98 -5.17 -7.58 15.38
CA ALA A 98 -4.09 -8.26 16.08
C ALA A 98 -4.54 -9.64 16.62
N SER A 99 -5.84 -9.83 16.89
CA SER A 99 -6.40 -11.11 17.32
C SER A 99 -6.77 -12.06 16.19
N LYS A 100 -6.96 -11.55 14.96
CA LYS A 100 -7.40 -12.33 13.79
C LYS A 100 -6.28 -12.55 12.75
N GLY A 101 -5.11 -11.95 12.94
CA GLY A 101 -3.96 -12.14 12.06
C GLY A 101 -3.49 -13.59 12.08
N SER A 102 -3.24 -14.16 10.90
CA SER A 102 -2.58 -15.46 10.78
C SER A 102 -1.13 -15.37 11.30
N SER A 103 -0.62 -16.43 11.93
CA SER A 103 0.75 -16.45 12.48
C SER A 103 1.82 -16.13 11.41
N THR A 104 1.54 -16.47 10.14
CA THR A 104 2.37 -16.11 8.98
C THR A 104 2.43 -14.61 8.76
N ASP A 105 1.32 -13.89 8.92
CA ASP A 105 1.25 -12.43 8.77
C ASP A 105 2.02 -11.73 9.90
N GLU A 106 1.97 -12.26 11.13
CA GLU A 106 2.76 -11.73 12.26
C GLU A 106 4.27 -11.78 12.00
N SER A 107 4.76 -12.87 11.40
CA SER A 107 6.19 -13.02 11.07
C SER A 107 6.64 -12.06 9.97
N ALA A 108 5.79 -11.83 8.95
CA ALA A 108 6.06 -10.87 7.89
C ALA A 108 6.10 -9.43 8.42
N ILE A 109 5.16 -9.06 9.30
CA ILE A 109 5.13 -7.75 9.94
C ILE A 109 6.36 -7.53 10.83
N LYS A 110 6.83 -8.57 11.55
CA LYS A 110 8.07 -8.49 12.34
C LYS A 110 9.30 -8.28 11.47
N ALA A 111 9.45 -9.04 10.38
CA ALA A 111 10.57 -8.90 9.47
C ALA A 111 10.66 -7.49 8.87
N VAL A 112 9.53 -6.92 8.43
CA VAL A 112 9.47 -5.53 7.92
C VAL A 112 9.86 -4.53 9.01
N ARG A 113 9.43 -4.75 10.25
CA ARG A 113 9.78 -3.86 11.38
C ARG A 113 11.27 -3.92 11.72
N GLU A 114 11.87 -5.11 11.69
CA GLU A 114 13.31 -5.29 11.91
C GLU A 114 14.12 -4.62 10.80
N GLU A 115 13.69 -4.75 9.54
CA GLU A 115 14.31 -4.07 8.40
C GLU A 115 14.28 -2.54 8.57
N VAL A 116 13.10 -1.97 8.87
CA VAL A 116 12.95 -0.52 9.11
C VAL A 116 13.75 -0.08 10.32
N GLY A 117 13.78 -0.86 11.41
CA GLY A 117 14.56 -0.57 12.61
C GLY A 117 16.06 -0.53 12.32
N SER A 118 16.56 -1.50 11.54
CA SER A 118 17.95 -1.52 11.09
C SER A 118 18.29 -0.32 10.18
N ALA A 119 17.37 0.09 9.31
CA ALA A 119 17.58 1.22 8.40
C ALA A 119 17.49 2.60 9.08
N THR A 120 16.73 2.72 10.18
CA THR A 120 16.52 3.99 10.88
C THR A 120 17.46 4.18 12.06
N TYR A 121 17.82 3.12 12.78
CA TYR A 121 18.65 3.19 13.99
C TYR A 121 20.04 2.53 13.82
N GLY A 122 20.30 1.81 12.72
CA GLY A 122 21.54 1.06 12.49
C GLY A 122 22.69 1.84 11.88
N ARG A 123 22.74 3.18 11.99
CA ARG A 123 23.84 4.00 11.46
C ARG A 123 24.80 4.55 12.53
N ASP A 124 24.83 4.04 13.76
CA ASP A 124 25.79 4.55 14.77
C ASP A 124 26.31 3.49 15.74
N ARG A 125 26.78 2.34 15.23
CA ARG A 125 27.68 1.43 15.97
C ARG A 125 28.82 0.92 15.10
N HIS A 126 29.71 1.82 14.69
CA HIS A 126 31.07 1.42 14.38
C HIS A 126 31.83 1.15 15.68
N ALA A 127 31.74 -0.10 16.14
CA ALA A 127 32.80 -0.69 16.95
C ALA A 127 34.12 -0.68 16.13
N PRO A 128 35.28 -0.42 16.75
CA PRO A 128 36.55 -0.41 16.05
C PRO A 128 36.94 -1.86 15.72
N SER A 129 36.71 -2.26 14.47
CA SER A 129 37.29 -3.50 13.97
C SER A 129 38.80 -3.34 13.89
N ARG A 130 39.49 -4.00 14.82
CA ARG A 130 40.95 -4.17 14.79
C ARG A 130 41.32 -5.09 13.61
N GLY A 131 42.09 -4.54 12.68
CA GLY A 131 43.05 -5.28 11.87
C GLY A 131 42.61 -5.68 10.46
N ASP A 132 42.91 -4.82 9.48
CA ASP A 132 43.81 -5.17 8.37
C ASP A 132 44.21 -3.91 7.56
N PRO A 133 45.50 -3.50 7.52
CA PRO A 133 45.97 -2.44 6.65
C PRO A 133 46.68 -3.07 5.44
N GLY A 134 45.98 -3.26 4.32
CA GLY A 134 46.67 -3.74 3.13
C GLY A 134 45.79 -4.01 1.92
N GLY A 135 45.46 -2.99 1.12
CA GLY A 135 44.74 -3.28 -0.11
C GLY A 135 44.34 -2.10 -0.99
N SER A 136 45.20 -1.10 -1.17
CA SER A 136 45.11 -0.30 -2.40
C SER A 136 45.47 -1.21 -3.57
N ARG A 137 44.45 -1.77 -4.23
CA ARG A 137 44.60 -2.40 -5.54
C ARG A 137 43.44 -1.95 -6.40
N ASN A 138 43.77 -1.09 -7.35
CA ASN A 138 42.97 -0.69 -8.50
C ASN A 138 42.15 -1.87 -9.02
N ALA A 139 40.86 -1.91 -8.67
CA ALA A 139 39.91 -2.79 -9.33
C ALA A 139 39.65 -2.17 -10.71
N SER A 140 40.39 -2.69 -11.69
CA SER A 140 40.09 -2.63 -13.11
C SER A 140 38.58 -2.57 -13.34
N ARG A 141 38.15 -1.48 -13.95
CA ARG A 141 36.79 -1.21 -14.43
C ARG A 141 36.27 -2.45 -15.17
N VAL A 142 35.47 -3.29 -14.49
CA VAL A 142 34.87 -4.49 -15.06
C VAL A 142 33.85 -4.03 -16.11
N GLN A 143 34.22 -4.13 -17.38
CA GLN A 143 33.29 -4.03 -18.51
C GLN A 143 32.49 -5.32 -18.56
N GLY A 144 31.41 -5.36 -17.78
CA GLY A 144 30.37 -6.37 -17.83
C GLY A 144 29.05 -5.74 -17.39
N PRO A 145 27.89 -6.30 -17.77
CA PRO A 145 26.59 -5.81 -17.28
C PRO A 145 26.64 -5.72 -15.76
N THR A 146 26.44 -4.52 -15.23
CA THR A 146 26.43 -4.26 -13.80
C THR A 146 25.32 -5.09 -13.15
N LEU A 147 25.61 -5.74 -12.02
CA LEU A 147 24.59 -6.38 -11.21
C LEU A 147 23.45 -5.39 -10.97
N PRO A 148 22.17 -5.79 -11.16
CA PRO A 148 21.04 -4.89 -10.94
C PRO A 148 21.10 -4.26 -9.55
N SER A 149 20.89 -2.95 -9.49
CA SER A 149 20.80 -2.23 -8.23
C SER A 149 19.64 -2.79 -7.38
N ALA A 150 19.68 -2.60 -6.06
CA ALA A 150 18.55 -2.92 -5.20
C ALA A 150 17.25 -2.23 -5.68
N SER A 151 17.36 -1.02 -6.23
CA SER A 151 16.24 -0.33 -6.91
C SER A 151 15.71 -1.10 -8.11
N ASP A 152 16.60 -1.70 -8.89
CA ASP A 152 16.26 -2.43 -10.12
C ASP A 152 15.62 -3.78 -9.78
N LEU A 153 16.02 -4.41 -8.68
CA LEU A 153 15.39 -5.62 -8.17
C LEU A 153 13.95 -5.37 -7.68
N VAL A 154 13.72 -4.23 -7.00
CA VAL A 154 12.38 -3.81 -6.60
C VAL A 154 11.52 -3.52 -7.83
N LEU A 155 12.05 -2.75 -8.78
CA LEU A 155 11.35 -2.43 -10.02
C LEU A 155 11.00 -3.69 -10.83
N ALA A 156 11.92 -4.66 -10.93
CA ALA A 156 11.68 -5.93 -11.61
C ALA A 156 10.59 -6.76 -10.91
N ARG A 157 10.57 -6.77 -9.58
CA ARG A 157 9.53 -7.46 -8.78
C ARG A 157 8.16 -6.82 -8.98
N GLU A 158 8.08 -5.49 -8.95
CA GLU A 158 6.86 -4.74 -9.17
C GLU A 158 6.33 -4.96 -10.60
N ALA A 159 7.19 -4.81 -11.61
CA ALA A 159 6.84 -5.06 -13.01
C ALA A 159 6.34 -6.50 -13.25
N ALA A 160 6.97 -7.50 -12.64
CA ALA A 160 6.52 -8.89 -12.72
C ALA A 160 5.15 -9.10 -12.06
N SER A 161 4.85 -8.36 -10.99
CA SER A 161 3.56 -8.42 -10.31
C SER A 161 2.45 -7.77 -11.15
N GLU A 162 2.73 -6.63 -11.79
CA GLU A 162 1.82 -5.93 -12.69
C GLU A 162 1.53 -6.75 -13.95
N TYR A 163 2.57 -7.37 -14.54
CA TYR A 163 2.40 -8.24 -15.70
C TYR A 163 1.48 -9.42 -15.41
N LYS A 164 1.62 -10.06 -14.24
CA LYS A 164 0.73 -11.15 -13.81
C LYS A 164 -0.71 -10.67 -13.59
N GLN A 165 -0.91 -9.45 -13.11
CA GLN A 165 -2.26 -8.89 -12.94
C GLN A 165 -2.90 -8.59 -14.29
N THR A 166 -2.18 -7.93 -15.20
CA THR A 166 -2.69 -7.64 -16.55
C THR A 166 -2.96 -8.93 -17.33
N GLU A 167 -2.11 -9.94 -17.20
CA GLU A 167 -2.33 -11.27 -17.80
C GLU A 167 -3.62 -11.92 -17.30
N ARG A 168 -3.89 -11.87 -15.99
CA ARG A 168 -5.14 -12.38 -15.40
C ARG A 168 -6.36 -11.62 -15.93
N GLU A 169 -6.26 -10.30 -16.07
CA GLU A 169 -7.34 -9.47 -16.62
C GLU A 169 -7.58 -9.78 -18.09
N HIS A 170 -6.52 -9.87 -18.90
CA HIS A 170 -6.60 -10.26 -20.30
C HIS A 170 -7.18 -11.66 -20.48
N LYS A 171 -6.80 -12.62 -19.62
CA LYS A 171 -7.38 -13.96 -19.59
C LYS A 171 -8.87 -13.91 -19.30
N ARG A 172 -9.29 -13.23 -18.23
CA ARG A 172 -10.73 -13.05 -17.91
C ARG A 172 -11.51 -12.40 -19.06
N LYS A 173 -10.90 -11.43 -19.75
CA LYS A 173 -11.51 -10.76 -20.90
C LYS A 173 -11.64 -11.71 -22.10
N ARG A 174 -10.61 -12.52 -22.36
CA ARG A 174 -10.64 -13.55 -23.42
C ARG A 174 -11.68 -14.61 -23.10
N ASP A 175 -11.68 -15.16 -21.90
CA ASP A 175 -12.65 -16.17 -21.45
C ASP A 175 -14.09 -15.64 -21.56
N ARG A 176 -14.33 -14.36 -21.22
CA ARG A 176 -15.64 -13.71 -21.39
C ARG A 176 -16.02 -13.52 -22.85
N ALA A 177 -15.07 -13.20 -23.72
CA ALA A 177 -15.30 -13.05 -25.15
C ALA A 177 -15.63 -14.41 -25.80
N GLU A 178 -14.84 -15.45 -25.50
CA GLU A 178 -15.07 -16.83 -25.96
C GLU A 178 -16.39 -17.39 -25.43
N ALA A 179 -16.77 -17.08 -24.18
CA ALA A 179 -18.07 -17.46 -23.65
C ALA A 179 -19.21 -16.76 -24.41
N LYS A 180 -19.03 -15.48 -24.77
CA LYS A 180 -20.01 -14.73 -25.56
C LYS A 180 -20.13 -15.28 -26.98
N GLU A 181 -19.00 -15.58 -27.62
CA GLU A 181 -18.93 -16.16 -28.96
C GLU A 181 -19.57 -17.55 -28.98
N ARG A 182 -19.28 -18.41 -28.01
CA ARG A 182 -19.94 -19.72 -27.86
C ARG A 182 -21.47 -19.60 -27.70
N VAL A 183 -21.92 -18.58 -26.97
CA VAL A 183 -23.36 -18.30 -26.83
C VAL A 183 -23.95 -17.79 -28.14
N GLU A 184 -23.23 -16.96 -28.90
CA GLU A 184 -23.64 -16.44 -30.20
C GLU A 184 -23.70 -17.55 -31.26
N ASP A 185 -22.76 -18.50 -31.25
CA ASP A 185 -22.77 -19.68 -32.12
C ASP A 185 -23.92 -20.64 -31.82
N MET A 186 -24.33 -20.77 -30.55
CA MET A 186 -25.48 -21.60 -30.16
C MET A 186 -26.84 -20.93 -30.40
N VAL A 187 -26.91 -19.59 -30.29
CA VAL A 187 -28.18 -18.84 -30.37
C VAL A 187 -28.41 -18.25 -31.78
N GLY A 188 -27.38 -18.19 -32.61
CA GLY A 188 -27.40 -17.55 -33.93
C GLY A 188 -27.23 -16.02 -33.87
N PRO A 189 -27.01 -15.36 -35.03
CA PRO A 189 -26.88 -13.91 -35.10
C PRO A 189 -28.10 -13.26 -34.49
N LYS A 190 -27.89 -12.51 -33.41
CA LYS A 190 -28.95 -11.84 -32.67
C LYS A 190 -29.79 -11.00 -33.62
N GLU A 191 -31.11 -11.24 -33.67
CA GLU A 191 -32.04 -10.54 -34.57
C GLU A 191 -31.97 -9.01 -34.33
N VAL A 192 -31.14 -8.33 -35.11
CA VAL A 192 -30.95 -6.89 -35.04
C VAL A 192 -32.09 -6.20 -35.78
N GLY A 193 -33.17 -5.94 -35.05
CA GLY A 193 -34.37 -5.24 -35.53
C GLY A 193 -35.24 -4.64 -34.41
N ARG A 194 -36.44 -4.15 -34.75
CA ARG A 194 -37.43 -3.63 -33.79
C ARG A 194 -37.84 -4.69 -32.76
N GLU A 195 -37.83 -5.95 -33.17
CA GLU A 195 -38.13 -7.11 -32.32
C GLU A 195 -37.00 -7.39 -31.32
N GLY A 196 -35.73 -7.36 -31.74
CA GLY A 196 -34.59 -7.43 -30.82
C GLY A 196 -34.52 -6.28 -29.80
N MET A 197 -35.01 -5.08 -30.16
CA MET A 197 -35.14 -3.97 -29.19
C MET A 197 -36.26 -4.19 -28.18
N LEU A 198 -37.40 -4.76 -28.61
CA LEU A 198 -38.52 -5.10 -27.72
C LEU A 198 -38.17 -6.27 -26.81
N GLU A 199 -37.43 -7.26 -27.33
CA GLU A 199 -36.91 -8.38 -26.56
C GLU A 199 -35.85 -7.90 -25.55
N LYS A 200 -34.91 -7.02 -25.95
CA LYS A 200 -33.99 -6.39 -25.00
C LYS A 200 -34.72 -5.59 -23.92
N LYS A 201 -35.83 -4.93 -24.27
CA LYS A 201 -36.69 -4.21 -23.31
C LYS A 201 -37.52 -5.17 -22.44
N ARG A 202 -37.86 -6.36 -22.93
CA ARG A 202 -38.55 -7.42 -22.18
C ARG A 202 -37.57 -8.10 -21.22
N ALA A 203 -36.41 -8.55 -21.70
CA ALA A 203 -35.33 -9.12 -20.92
C ALA A 203 -34.83 -8.16 -19.83
N ARG A 204 -34.72 -6.85 -20.11
CA ARG A 204 -34.40 -5.86 -19.07
C ARG A 204 -35.50 -5.79 -18.01
N ARG A 205 -36.78 -5.73 -18.42
CA ARG A 205 -37.91 -5.70 -17.48
C ARG A 205 -38.04 -6.99 -16.68
N GLU A 206 -37.70 -8.12 -17.28
CA GLU A 206 -37.71 -9.43 -16.64
C GLU A 206 -36.53 -9.59 -15.68
N ASN A 207 -35.34 -9.08 -16.02
CA ASN A 207 -34.21 -9.02 -15.11
C ASN A 207 -34.48 -8.06 -13.93
N ASP A 208 -35.08 -6.89 -14.19
CA ASP A 208 -35.49 -5.95 -13.15
C ASP A 208 -36.60 -6.55 -12.25
N ARG A 209 -37.51 -7.36 -12.82
CA ARG A 209 -38.53 -8.11 -12.07
C ARG A 209 -37.91 -9.25 -11.27
N ALA A 210 -37.04 -10.05 -11.86
CA ALA A 210 -36.34 -11.14 -11.19
C ALA A 210 -35.43 -10.61 -10.07
N PHE A 211 -34.77 -9.47 -10.25
CA PHE A 211 -34.01 -8.80 -9.21
C PHE A 211 -34.91 -8.30 -8.07
N ARG A 212 -36.11 -7.81 -8.38
CA ARG A 212 -37.09 -7.37 -7.38
C ARG A 212 -37.77 -8.54 -6.65
N GLU A 213 -38.03 -9.65 -7.33
CA GLU A 213 -38.65 -10.86 -6.77
C GLU A 213 -37.65 -11.74 -6.01
N LYS A 214 -36.37 -11.77 -6.41
CA LYS A 214 -35.32 -12.51 -5.70
C LYS A 214 -35.03 -11.94 -4.31
N GLY A 215 -35.46 -10.70 -4.03
CA GLY A 215 -35.34 -10.08 -2.71
C GLY A 215 -33.87 -9.96 -2.23
N ASP A 216 -33.72 -9.53 -0.98
CA ASP A 216 -32.43 -9.31 -0.31
C ASP A 216 -31.56 -10.59 -0.22
N ASP A 217 -32.17 -11.78 -0.35
CA ASP A 217 -31.51 -13.09 -0.33
C ASP A 217 -30.62 -13.38 -1.56
N GLY A 218 -30.65 -12.53 -2.58
CA GLY A 218 -29.88 -12.71 -3.82
C GLY A 218 -28.65 -11.82 -3.98
N PHE A 219 -28.42 -10.89 -3.04
CA PHE A 219 -27.32 -9.93 -3.13
C PHE A 219 -26.07 -10.50 -2.44
N GLU A 220 -25.45 -11.50 -3.06
CA GLU A 220 -24.09 -11.95 -2.73
C GLU A 220 -23.06 -10.89 -3.20
N ALA A 221 -23.20 -9.65 -2.71
CA ALA A 221 -22.08 -8.74 -2.73
C ALA A 221 -21.09 -9.24 -1.69
N ASP A 222 -19.86 -9.47 -2.12
CA ASP A 222 -18.74 -9.80 -1.23
C ASP A 222 -18.77 -8.89 0.01
N GLU A 223 -18.54 -9.44 1.21
CA GLU A 223 -18.62 -8.69 2.46
C GLU A 223 -17.70 -7.44 2.43
N SER A 224 -16.64 -7.46 1.61
CA SER A 224 -15.79 -6.29 1.32
C SER A 224 -16.54 -5.14 0.61
N THR A 225 -17.47 -5.45 -0.29
CA THR A 225 -18.31 -4.48 -0.99
C THR A 225 -19.49 -4.03 -0.13
N LEU A 226 -20.07 -4.95 0.66
CA LEU A 226 -21.19 -4.66 1.55
C LEU A 226 -20.79 -3.78 2.74
N LEU A 227 -19.63 -4.02 3.33
CA LEU A 227 -19.15 -3.32 4.53
C LEU A 227 -18.24 -2.11 4.24
N GLY A 228 -18.16 -1.66 2.98
CA GLY A 228 -17.32 -0.52 2.59
C GLY A 228 -15.82 -0.79 2.75
N GLY A 229 -15.40 -2.05 2.64
CA GLY A 229 -14.00 -2.47 2.65
C GLY A 229 -13.30 -2.14 1.34
N GLY A 230 -12.90 -0.88 1.17
CA GLY A 230 -12.09 -0.46 0.01
C GLY A 230 -11.90 1.05 -0.14
N ASP A 231 -12.75 1.86 0.48
CA ASP A 231 -12.71 3.31 0.27
C ASP A 231 -11.77 3.98 1.28
N SER A 232 -10.47 3.70 1.17
CA SER A 232 -9.49 4.70 1.58
C SER A 232 -9.71 5.94 0.70
N PHE A 233 -9.60 7.15 1.25
CA PHE A 233 -9.79 8.40 0.50
C PHE A 233 -8.99 8.44 -0.82
N ARG A 234 -7.84 7.76 -0.85
CA ARG A 234 -7.00 7.56 -2.03
C ARG A 234 -7.68 6.71 -3.11
N ASP A 235 -8.34 5.62 -2.73
CA ASP A 235 -9.06 4.75 -3.68
C ASP A 235 -10.29 5.45 -4.27
N HIS A 236 -10.96 6.28 -3.46
CA HIS A 236 -12.06 7.12 -3.94
C HIS A 236 -11.59 8.18 -4.95
N ILE A 237 -10.42 8.81 -4.72
CA ILE A 237 -9.80 9.73 -5.70
C ILE A 237 -9.41 8.97 -6.97
N ALA A 238 -8.78 7.80 -6.84
CA ALA A 238 -8.37 6.99 -7.98
C ALA A 238 -9.57 6.57 -8.85
N ARG A 239 -10.70 6.19 -8.23
CA ARG A 239 -11.94 5.90 -8.97
C ARG A 239 -12.52 7.12 -9.66
N ARG A 240 -12.53 8.27 -8.99
CA ARG A 240 -13.01 9.54 -9.59
C ARG A 240 -12.15 9.94 -10.78
N ASP A 241 -10.84 9.84 -10.66
CA ASP A 241 -9.90 10.24 -11.69
C ASP A 241 -9.87 9.22 -12.85
N ALA A 242 -10.00 7.92 -12.57
CA ALA A 242 -10.18 6.89 -13.59
C ALA A 242 -11.51 7.05 -14.36
N ALA A 243 -12.59 7.41 -13.66
CA ALA A 243 -13.87 7.69 -14.29
C ALA A 243 -13.80 8.94 -15.19
N ARG A 244 -13.12 10.00 -14.74
CA ARG A 244 -12.85 11.19 -15.57
C ARG A 244 -12.01 10.86 -16.80
N ARG A 245 -10.92 10.08 -16.64
CA ARG A 245 -10.08 9.64 -17.76
C ARG A 245 -10.86 8.84 -18.79
N ARG A 246 -11.69 7.88 -18.37
CA ARG A 246 -12.55 7.11 -19.29
C ARG A 246 -13.56 7.99 -20.03
N PHE A 247 -14.09 9.01 -19.36
CA PHE A 247 -15.01 9.96 -19.99
C PHE A 247 -14.29 10.86 -21.01
N GLU A 248 -13.10 11.36 -20.67
CA GLU A 248 -12.27 12.16 -21.57
C GLU A 248 -11.77 11.34 -22.76
N GLU A 249 -11.35 10.10 -22.55
CA GLU A 249 -10.96 9.15 -23.60
C GLU A 249 -12.13 8.86 -24.54
N LYS A 250 -13.33 8.59 -24.01
CA LYS A 250 -14.53 8.39 -24.84
C LYS A 250 -14.91 9.66 -25.64
N ARG A 251 -14.71 10.84 -25.06
CA ARG A 251 -14.98 12.13 -25.72
C ARG A 251 -13.95 12.45 -26.80
N THR A 252 -12.69 12.14 -26.56
CA THR A 252 -11.58 12.35 -27.51
C THR A 252 -11.66 11.35 -28.65
N ALA A 253 -11.85 10.05 -28.36
CA ALA A 253 -12.09 9.02 -29.36
C ALA A 253 -13.30 9.37 -30.26
N GLY A 254 -14.44 9.77 -29.69
CA GLY A 254 -15.60 10.18 -30.50
C GLY A 254 -15.37 11.44 -31.35
N ARG A 255 -14.43 12.31 -30.96
CA ARG A 255 -14.01 13.47 -31.76
C ARG A 255 -13.05 13.06 -32.86
N GLU A 256 -12.12 12.16 -32.57
CA GLU A 256 -11.17 11.59 -33.52
C GLU A 256 -11.87 10.79 -34.60
N ASP A 257 -12.83 9.92 -34.25
CA ASP A 257 -13.67 9.17 -35.19
C ASP A 257 -14.42 10.12 -36.14
N LYS A 258 -14.96 11.23 -35.61
CA LYS A 258 -15.67 12.24 -36.41
C LYS A 258 -14.74 13.00 -37.35
N ILE A 259 -13.51 13.28 -36.92
CA ILE A 259 -12.50 13.94 -37.75
C ILE A 259 -11.98 12.97 -38.82
N ALA A 260 -11.75 11.70 -38.48
CA ALA A 260 -11.34 10.66 -39.41
C ALA A 260 -12.40 10.44 -40.49
N ALA A 261 -13.68 10.29 -40.11
CA ALA A 261 -14.78 10.16 -41.05
C ALA A 261 -14.96 11.39 -41.96
N SER A 262 -14.68 12.60 -41.45
CA SER A 262 -14.68 13.83 -42.26
C SER A 262 -13.52 13.87 -43.26
N ARG A 263 -12.32 13.44 -42.82
CA ARG A 263 -11.13 13.36 -43.68
C ARG A 263 -11.31 12.33 -44.79
N GLU A 264 -11.84 11.16 -44.47
CA GLU A 264 -12.14 10.09 -45.45
C GLU A 264 -13.16 10.56 -46.51
N ARG A 265 -14.20 11.30 -46.09
CA ARG A 265 -15.14 11.92 -47.04
C ARG A 265 -14.47 12.95 -47.93
N ALA A 266 -13.56 13.76 -47.38
CA ALA A 266 -12.82 14.76 -48.16
C ALA A 266 -11.83 14.12 -49.15
N THR A 267 -11.17 13.02 -48.79
CA THR A 267 -10.32 12.28 -49.72
C THR A 267 -11.13 11.61 -50.82
N ALA A 268 -12.27 11.00 -50.48
CA ALA A 268 -13.17 10.39 -51.47
C ALA A 268 -13.73 11.41 -52.48
N LEU A 269 -14.01 12.64 -52.05
CA LEU A 269 -14.41 13.72 -52.97
C LEU A 269 -13.25 14.17 -53.86
N ARG A 270 -12.05 14.37 -53.31
CA ARG A 270 -10.87 14.74 -54.09
C ARG A 270 -10.49 13.68 -55.13
N GLU A 271 -10.66 12.40 -54.80
CA GLU A 271 -10.41 11.29 -55.73
C GLU A 271 -11.42 11.31 -56.89
N LYS A 272 -12.70 11.58 -56.61
CA LYS A 272 -13.73 11.75 -57.64
C LYS A 272 -13.47 12.98 -58.52
N ASP A 273 -13.09 14.10 -57.93
CA ASP A 273 -12.75 15.32 -58.67
C ASP A 273 -11.50 15.13 -59.53
N LYS A 274 -10.51 14.38 -59.03
CA LYS A 274 -9.33 14.01 -59.81
C LYS A 274 -9.69 13.10 -60.99
N ALA A 275 -10.51 12.06 -60.76
CA ALA A 275 -10.95 11.17 -61.82
C ALA A 275 -11.74 11.90 -62.92
N THR A 276 -12.59 12.87 -62.53
CA THR A 276 -13.32 13.69 -63.51
C THR A 276 -12.39 14.65 -64.26
N MET A 277 -11.44 15.30 -63.58
CA MET A 277 -10.41 16.11 -64.25
C MET A 277 -9.56 15.28 -65.23
N ASP A 278 -9.14 14.08 -64.85
CA ASP A 278 -8.35 13.20 -65.71
C ASP A 278 -9.16 12.79 -66.96
N MET A 279 -10.47 12.51 -66.80
CA MET A 279 -11.38 12.27 -67.93
C MET A 279 -11.49 13.50 -68.85
N PHE A 280 -11.65 14.70 -68.29
CA PHE A 280 -11.70 15.94 -69.08
C PHE A 280 -10.39 16.25 -69.79
N GLN A 281 -9.25 16.00 -69.14
CA GLN A 281 -7.92 16.14 -69.77
C GLN A 281 -7.74 15.18 -70.93
N GLN A 282 -8.22 13.92 -70.81
CA GLN A 282 -8.19 12.95 -71.90
C GLN A 282 -9.04 13.40 -73.10
N LEU A 283 -10.27 13.88 -72.85
CA LEU A 283 -11.15 14.43 -73.89
C LEU A 283 -10.57 15.69 -74.56
N ALA A 284 -9.97 16.59 -73.78
CA ALA A 284 -9.31 17.78 -74.31
C ALA A 284 -8.09 17.41 -75.18
N LYS A 285 -7.29 16.44 -74.74
CA LYS A 285 -6.15 15.93 -75.51
C LYS A 285 -6.57 15.25 -76.81
N GLN A 286 -7.70 14.55 -76.85
CA GLN A 286 -8.23 13.96 -78.08
C GLN A 286 -8.79 14.99 -79.07
N ARG A 287 -9.26 16.15 -78.58
CA ARG A 287 -9.92 17.17 -79.42
C ARG A 287 -8.99 18.28 -79.89
N PHE A 288 -7.96 18.60 -79.11
CA PHE A 288 -7.07 19.74 -79.34
C PHE A 288 -5.58 19.37 -79.37
N GLY A 289 -5.24 18.07 -79.30
CA GLY A 289 -3.88 17.53 -79.37
C GLY A 289 -3.67 16.65 -80.58
#